data_AF-A0A166DGZ0-F1
#
_entry.id   AF-A0A166DGZ0-F1
#
_cell.length_a   1.000
_cell.length_b   1.000
_cell.length_c   1.000
_cell.angle_alpha   90.00
_cell.angle_beta   90.00
_cell.angle_gamma   90.00
#
_symmetry.space_group_name_H-M   'P 1'
#
loop_
_entity.id
_entity.type
_entity.pdbx_description
1 polymer ?
#
loop_
_entity_poly.entity_id
_entity_poly.type
_entity_poly.pdbx_seq_one_letter_code
_entity_poly.pdbx_strand_id
1 'polypeptide(L)'
;MLLFGSYAKNTHNKHLDVDLMIICDEKYQKNIGRKLNILPFDIHPIFLTFEEFIDLSSRKEFTVISEALKQNIILYGIEDYYQLLVSINEK
;
A
#
# COMPACT_ATOMS: atom_id res chain seq x y z
N MET A 1 -0.13 -3.88 5.53
CA MET A 1 -1.14 -2.91 5.04
C MET A 1 -0.69 -1.51 5.39
N LEU A 2 -0.68 -0.62 4.42
CA LEU A 2 -0.16 0.74 4.56
C LEU A 2 -1.06 1.75 3.86
N LEU A 3 -1.33 2.84 4.56
CA LEU A 3 -1.98 4.03 4.04
C LEU A 3 -0.92 4.95 3.47
N PHE A 4 -1.10 5.44 2.25
CA PHE A 4 -0.16 6.36 1.60
C PHE A 4 -0.92 7.48 0.89
N GLY A 5 -0.23 8.33 0.12
CA GLY A 5 -0.90 9.37 -0.66
C GLY A 5 -1.21 10.64 0.15
N SER A 6 -2.18 11.41 -0.34
CA SER A 6 -2.50 12.75 0.17
C SER A 6 -2.90 12.79 1.66
N TYR A 7 -3.49 11.70 2.15
CA TYR A 7 -3.81 11.51 3.57
C TYR A 7 -2.56 11.33 4.44
N ALA A 8 -1.59 10.52 4.02
CA ALA A 8 -0.32 10.38 4.71
C ALA A 8 0.51 11.67 4.67
N LYS A 9 0.31 12.50 3.63
CA LYS A 9 0.93 13.83 3.46
C LYS A 9 0.31 14.93 4.32
N ASN A 10 -0.86 14.70 4.95
CA ASN A 10 -1.62 15.71 5.69
C ASN A 10 -2.02 16.94 4.82
N THR A 11 -2.08 16.78 3.49
CA THR A 11 -2.40 17.84 2.51
C THR A 11 -3.80 17.68 1.91
N HIS A 12 -4.68 16.98 2.61
CA HIS A 12 -5.94 16.53 2.03
C HIS A 12 -7.00 17.65 1.99
N ASN A 13 -7.52 17.94 0.78
CA ASN A 13 -8.75 18.71 0.61
C ASN A 13 -9.95 17.80 0.91
N LYS A 14 -11.11 18.35 1.33
CA LYS A 14 -12.31 17.65 1.83
C LYS A 14 -12.95 16.52 0.96
N HIS A 15 -12.32 16.09 -0.13
CA HIS A 15 -12.75 14.97 -0.97
C HIS A 15 -12.05 13.68 -0.54
N LEU A 16 -12.78 12.82 0.19
CA LEU A 16 -12.33 11.67 0.97
C LEU A 16 -11.77 10.48 0.14
N ASP A 17 -10.74 10.69 -0.68
CA ASP A 17 -10.09 9.64 -1.49
C ASP A 17 -8.91 9.02 -0.73
N VAL A 18 -9.08 7.78 -0.23
CA VAL A 18 -8.10 7.08 0.61
C VAL A 18 -7.30 6.07 -0.20
N ASP A 19 -6.01 6.35 -0.44
CA ASP A 19 -5.09 5.42 -1.11
C ASP A 19 -4.56 4.36 -0.14
N LEU A 20 -4.98 3.10 -0.33
CA LEU A 20 -4.66 2.00 0.58
C LEU A 20 -3.86 0.91 -0.13
N MET A 21 -2.62 0.66 0.30
CA MET A 21 -1.81 -0.43 -0.23
C MET A 21 -1.90 -1.67 0.66
N ILE A 22 -2.26 -2.79 0.04
CA ILE A 22 -2.49 -4.06 0.71
C ILE A 22 -1.58 -5.10 0.06
N ILE A 23 -0.53 -5.46 0.80
CA ILE A 23 0.40 -6.52 0.43
C ILE A 23 -0.14 -7.83 1.02
N CYS A 24 -0.59 -8.76 0.17
CA CYS A 24 -1.16 -10.05 0.58
C CYS A 24 -1.20 -11.06 -0.58
N ASP A 25 -1.37 -12.35 -0.26
CA ASP A 25 -1.59 -13.38 -1.28
C ASP A 25 -2.81 -13.08 -2.16
N GLU A 26 -2.71 -13.38 -3.46
CA GLU A 26 -3.77 -13.16 -4.46
C GLU A 26 -5.14 -13.71 -4.03
N LYS A 27 -5.16 -14.87 -3.38
CA LYS A 27 -6.39 -15.53 -2.90
C LYS A 27 -7.22 -14.65 -1.95
N TYR A 28 -6.60 -13.70 -1.25
CA TYR A 28 -7.28 -12.81 -0.30
C TYR A 28 -7.76 -11.50 -0.93
N GLN A 29 -7.13 -11.05 -2.02
CA GLN A 29 -7.38 -9.73 -2.62
C GLN A 29 -8.86 -9.51 -2.94
N LYS A 30 -9.51 -10.49 -3.58
CA LYS A 30 -10.95 -10.40 -3.93
C LYS A 30 -11.87 -10.28 -2.71
N ASN A 31 -11.56 -10.98 -1.62
CA ASN A 31 -12.36 -10.90 -0.40
C ASN A 31 -12.20 -9.54 0.27
N ILE A 32 -10.96 -9.04 0.34
CA ILE A 32 -10.65 -7.76 0.96
C ILE A 32 -11.27 -6.62 0.14
N GLY A 33 -11.10 -6.61 -1.19
CA GLY A 33 -11.70 -5.60 -2.06
C GLY A 33 -13.23 -5.51 -1.91
N ARG A 34 -13.92 -6.65 -1.82
CA ARG A 34 -15.36 -6.68 -1.54
C ARG A 34 -15.74 -6.05 -0.21
N LYS A 35 -14.94 -6.24 0.84
CA LYS A 35 -15.19 -5.65 2.16
C LYS A 35 -14.95 -4.15 2.17
N LEU A 36 -13.91 -3.68 1.47
CA LEU A 36 -13.62 -2.26 1.33
C LEU A 36 -14.75 -1.52 0.63
N ASN A 37 -15.35 -2.10 -0.41
CA ASN A 37 -16.48 -1.50 -1.14
C ASN A 37 -17.76 -1.31 -0.31
N ILE A 38 -17.87 -1.93 0.87
CA ILE A 38 -19.02 -1.76 1.78
C ILE A 38 -18.82 -0.53 2.68
N LEU A 39 -17.58 -0.07 2.84
CA LEU A 39 -17.28 1.07 3.68
C LEU A 39 -17.81 2.36 3.03
N PRO A 40 -18.29 3.34 3.82
CA PRO A 40 -18.83 4.60 3.31
C PRO A 40 -17.73 5.58 2.84
N PHE A 41 -16.52 5.08 2.54
CA PHE A 41 -15.35 5.86 2.15
C PHE A 41 -14.96 5.49 0.73
N ASP A 42 -14.49 6.46 -0.04
CA ASP A 42 -13.93 6.20 -1.36
C ASP A 42 -12.48 5.70 -1.19
N ILE A 43 -12.34 4.38 -1.11
CA ILE A 43 -11.05 3.73 -0.90
C ILE A 43 -10.56 3.25 -2.24
N HIS A 44 -9.34 3.66 -2.61
CA HIS A 44 -8.63 3.15 -3.76
C HIS A 44 -7.60 2.11 -3.29
N PRO A 45 -7.96 0.80 -3.26
CA PRO A 45 -7.02 -0.22 -2.87
C PRO A 45 -6.05 -0.53 -4.00
N ILE A 46 -4.77 -0.61 -3.65
CA ILE A 46 -3.72 -1.21 -4.48
C ILE A 46 -3.34 -2.53 -3.84
N PHE A 47 -3.60 -3.63 -4.54
CA PHE A 47 -3.23 -4.96 -4.12
C PHE A 47 -1.93 -5.38 -4.77
N LEU A 48 -1.03 -5.94 -3.97
CA LEU A 48 0.24 -6.50 -4.43
C LEU A 48 0.52 -7.80 -3.68
N THR A 49 1.16 -8.75 -4.33
CA THR A 49 1.85 -9.84 -3.62
C THR A 49 3.18 -9.35 -3.05
N PHE A 50 3.81 -10.19 -2.22
CA PHE A 50 5.15 -9.92 -1.71
C PHE A 50 6.17 -9.80 -2.84
N GLU A 51 6.10 -10.70 -3.82
CA GLU A 51 6.99 -10.73 -4.98
C GLU A 51 6.80 -9.49 -5.85
N GLU A 52 5.55 -9.11 -6.13
CA GLU A 52 5.23 -7.91 -6.90
C GLU A 52 5.73 -6.65 -6.19
N PHE A 53 5.53 -6.56 -4.88
CA PHE A 53 6.01 -5.42 -4.10
C PHE A 53 7.53 -5.27 -4.17
N ILE A 54 8.28 -6.38 -4.02
CA ILE A 54 9.75 -6.37 -4.11
C ILE A 54 10.20 -5.99 -5.53
N ASP A 55 9.63 -6.61 -6.56
CA ASP A 55 9.98 -6.34 -7.96
C ASP A 55 9.72 -4.86 -8.31
N LEU A 56 8.54 -4.34 -7.99
CA LEU A 56 8.18 -2.95 -8.26
C LEU A 56 8.97 -1.96 -7.41
N SER A 57 9.37 -2.32 -6.19
CA SER A 57 10.22 -1.44 -5.35
C SER A 57 11.64 -1.31 -5.89
N SER A 58 12.16 -2.36 -6.56
CA SER A 58 13.48 -2.32 -7.20
C SER A 58 13.47 -1.48 -8.49
N ARG A 59 12.33 -1.44 -9.19
CA ARG A 59 12.12 -0.64 -10.39
C ARG A 59 11.76 0.80 -9.99
N LYS A 60 12.77 1.67 -9.90
CA LYS A 60 12.66 3.11 -9.58
C LYS A 60 11.71 3.94 -10.47
N GLU A 61 11.03 3.30 -11.43
CA GLU A 61 10.07 3.88 -12.36
C GLU A 61 8.63 3.95 -11.80
N PHE A 62 8.29 3.13 -10.79
CA PHE A 62 6.93 3.12 -10.23
C PHE A 62 6.73 4.21 -9.18
N THR A 63 6.11 5.31 -9.60
CA THR A 63 5.87 6.51 -8.78
C THR A 63 5.04 6.21 -7.54
N VAL A 64 3.98 5.41 -7.67
CA VAL A 64 3.06 5.08 -6.57
C VAL A 64 3.75 4.28 -5.45
N ILE A 65 4.55 3.27 -5.80
CA ILE A 65 5.33 2.49 -4.81
C ILE A 65 6.38 3.38 -4.16
N SER A 66 7.07 4.22 -4.95
CA SER A 66 8.05 5.15 -4.43
C SER A 66 7.44 6.18 -3.47
N GLU A 67 6.19 6.59 -3.71
CA GLU A 67 5.43 7.47 -2.83
C GLU A 67 5.05 6.74 -1.54
N ALA A 68 4.53 5.52 -1.65
CA ALA A 68 4.23 4.68 -0.50
C ALA A 68 5.47 4.46 0.38
N LEU A 69 6.62 4.10 -0.19
CA LEU A 69 7.86 3.91 0.57
C LEU A 69 8.32 5.16 1.30
N LYS A 70 8.17 6.35 0.69
CA LYS A 70 8.60 7.63 1.28
C LYS A 70 7.64 8.13 2.35
N GLN A 71 6.34 7.95 2.13
CA GLN A 71 5.29 8.57 2.95
C GLN A 71 4.12 7.60 3.09
N ASN A 72 4.22 6.76 4.10
CA ASN A 72 3.17 5.83 4.50
C ASN A 72 2.91 5.90 6.01
N ILE A 73 1.72 5.45 6.37
CA ILE A 73 1.36 5.05 7.73
C ILE A 73 1.09 3.55 7.68
N ILE A 74 1.86 2.78 8.46
CA ILE A 74 1.66 1.34 8.58
C ILE A 74 0.44 1.09 9.47
N LEU A 75 -0.61 0.51 8.91
CA LEU A 75 -1.84 0.19 9.63
C LEU A 75 -1.81 -1.21 10.25
N TYR A 76 -1.13 -2.16 9.60
CA TYR A 76 -1.02 -3.55 10.04
C TYR A 76 0.19 -4.24 9.42
N GLY A 77 0.83 -5.17 10.14
CA GLY A 77 1.96 -5.96 9.66
C GLY A 77 3.28 -5.19 9.65
N ILE A 78 3.59 -4.47 10.74
CA ILE A 78 4.81 -3.64 10.84
C ILE A 78 6.09 -4.47 10.71
N GLU A 79 6.14 -5.65 11.33
CA GLU A 79 7.30 -6.54 11.25
C GLU A 79 7.51 -7.04 9.82
N ASP A 80 6.45 -7.58 9.20
CA ASP A 80 6.48 -8.06 7.81
C ASP A 80 6.92 -6.95 6.84
N TYR A 81 6.44 -5.73 7.07
CA TYR A 81 6.80 -4.57 6.25
C TYR A 81 8.29 -4.22 6.36
N TYR A 82 8.86 -4.20 7.57
CA TYR A 82 10.29 -3.93 7.72
C TYR A 82 11.16 -5.07 7.18
N GLN A 83 10.73 -6.32 7.29
CA GLN A 83 11.41 -7.45 6.63
C GLN A 83 11.45 -7.27 5.12
N LEU A 84 10.33 -6.86 4.51
CA LEU A 84 10.28 -6.53 3.08
C LEU A 84 11.27 -5.43 2.71
N LEU A 85 11.37 -4.36 3.50
CA LEU A 85 12.33 -3.27 3.25
C LEU A 85 13.78 -3.74 3.30
N VAL A 86 14.12 -4.64 4.24
CA VAL A 86 15.46 -5.23 4.30
C VAL A 86 15.74 -6.03 3.03
N SER A 87 14.78 -6.87 2.58
CA SER A 87 14.93 -7.65 1.34
C SER A 87 15.09 -6.80 0.08
N ILE A 88 14.53 -5.59 0.05
CA ILE A 88 14.72 -4.64 -1.05
C ILE A 88 16.14 -4.04 -1.02
N ASN A 89 16.67 -3.70 0.15
CA ASN A 89 18.00 -3.09 0.29
C ASN A 89 19.16 -4.06 0.05
N GLU A 90 18.92 -5.36 0.13
CA GLU A 90 19.93 -6.41 -0.13
C GLU A 90 20.09 -6.76 -1.63
N LYS A 91 19.23 -6.22 -2.51
CA LYS A 91 19.30 -6.39 -3.98
C LYS A 91 19.85 -5.15 -4.68
#